data_AF-A0AA48M863-F1
#
_entry.id   AF-A0AA48M863-F1
#
_cell.length_a   1.000
_cell.length_b   1.000
_cell.length_c   1.000
_cell.angle_alpha   90.00
_cell.angle_beta   90.00
_cell.angle_gamma   90.00
#
_symmetry.space_group_name_H-M   'P 1'
#
loop_
_entity.id
_entity.type
_entity.pdbx_description
1 polymer ?
#
loop_
_entity_poly.entity_id
_entity_poly.type
_entity_poly.pdbx_seq_one_letter_code
_entity_poly.pdbx_strand_id
1 'polypeptide(L)' 'MRRALLHEAPTILISVGEDFKSIVWKAQYDMDFNTECLFCFSERITGYRVEDELGRSGKVAVCPHCEKVNAIYA' A
#
# COMPACT_ATOMS: atom_id res chain seq x y z
N MET A 1 33.77 -4.23 -5.22
CA MET A 1 32.76 -4.29 -4.14
C MET A 1 31.43 -3.78 -4.69
N ARG A 2 30.47 -4.66 -5.03
CA ARG A 2 29.12 -4.25 -5.47
C ARG A 2 28.22 -4.20 -4.23
N ARG A 3 27.78 -3.00 -3.83
CA ARG A 3 26.73 -2.81 -2.83
C ARG A 3 25.43 -3.36 -3.41
N ALA A 4 24.93 -4.45 -2.85
CA ALA A 4 23.56 -4.88 -3.09
C ALA A 4 22.64 -3.83 -2.43
N LEU A 5 21.75 -3.24 -3.23
CA LEU A 5 20.64 -2.45 -2.73
C LEU A 5 19.75 -3.40 -1.92
N LEU A 6 19.83 -3.33 -0.59
CA LEU A 6 18.80 -3.87 0.29
C LEU A 6 17.55 -3.03 0.01
N HIS A 7 16.74 -3.45 -0.96
CA HIS A 7 15.33 -3.11 -0.91
C HIS A 7 14.82 -3.73 0.39
N GLU A 8 14.64 -2.90 1.42
CA GLU A 8 13.89 -3.27 2.62
C GLU A 8 12.57 -3.86 2.13
N ALA A 9 12.44 -5.18 2.25
CA ALA A 9 11.18 -5.82 1.97
C ALA A 9 10.15 -5.19 2.92
N PRO A 10 9.01 -4.69 2.42
CA PRO A 10 7.99 -4.12 3.29
C PRO A 10 7.63 -5.16 4.35
N THR A 11 7.80 -4.78 5.62
CA THR A 11 7.62 -5.66 6.79
C THR A 11 6.16 -6.07 7.03
N ILE A 12 5.23 -5.54 6.24
CA ILE A 12 3.79 -5.81 6.34
C ILE A 12 3.37 -6.96 5.44
N LEU A 13 2.45 -7.80 5.92
CA LEU A 13 1.85 -8.89 5.16
C LEU A 13 0.61 -8.37 4.41
N ILE A 14 0.82 -7.58 3.36
CA ILE A 14 -0.23 -7.13 2.44
C ILE A 14 0.20 -7.47 1.03
N SER A 15 -0.70 -7.97 0.20
CA SER A 15 -0.42 -8.27 -1.21
C SER A 15 -1.14 -7.32 -2.17
N VAL A 16 -0.55 -7.09 -3.34
CA VAL A 16 -1.23 -6.38 -4.44
C VAL A 16 -2.47 -7.18 -4.87
N GLY A 17 -3.61 -6.50 -5.04
CA GLY A 17 -4.91 -7.08 -5.39
C GLY A 17 -5.76 -7.54 -4.21
N GLU A 18 -5.18 -7.59 -3.01
CA GLU A 18 -5.90 -7.84 -1.77
C GLU A 18 -6.89 -6.70 -1.47
N ASP A 19 -8.03 -7.05 -0.86
CA ASP A 19 -9.00 -6.05 -0.39
C ASP A 19 -8.46 -5.37 0.87
N PHE A 20 -8.45 -4.04 0.86
CA PHE A 20 -7.89 -3.22 1.92
C PHE A 20 -8.99 -2.66 2.82
N LYS A 21 -8.99 -3.10 4.09
CA LYS A 21 -9.86 -2.54 5.13
C LYS A 21 -9.04 -1.66 6.06
N SER A 22 -9.22 -0.36 5.96
CA SER A 22 -8.45 0.64 6.73
C SER A 22 -8.49 0.42 8.25
N ILE A 23 -9.61 -0.10 8.78
CA ILE A 23 -9.78 -0.38 10.21
C ILE A 23 -8.85 -1.47 10.74
N VAL A 24 -8.38 -2.38 9.88
CA VAL A 24 -7.50 -3.49 10.26
C VAL A 24 -6.04 -3.02 10.41
N TRP A 25 -5.67 -1.91 9.77
CA TRP A 25 -4.27 -1.57 9.49
C TRP A 25 -3.78 -0.27 10.13
N LYS A 26 -4.47 0.25 11.16
CA LYS A 26 -4.22 1.58 11.76
C LYS A 26 -3.86 2.62 10.68
N ALA A 27 -4.62 2.62 9.58
CA ALA A 27 -4.22 3.28 8.36
C ALA A 27 -4.30 4.81 8.49
N GLN A 28 -3.21 5.50 8.15
CA GLN A 28 -3.14 6.95 8.10
C GLN A 28 -2.88 7.40 6.66
N TYR A 29 -3.65 8.37 6.18
CA TYR A 29 -3.42 8.98 4.87
C TYR A 29 -1.97 9.47 4.74
N ASP A 30 -1.36 9.21 3.58
CA ASP A 30 0.00 9.65 3.24
C ASP A 30 -0.02 10.62 2.05
N MET A 31 -0.54 10.19 0.89
CA MET A 31 -0.60 10.99 -0.34
C MET A 31 -1.63 10.44 -1.35
N ASP A 32 -1.98 11.21 -2.38
CA ASP A 32 -2.73 10.71 -3.54
C ASP A 32 -1.79 10.46 -4.73
N PHE A 33 -2.09 9.44 -5.53
CA PHE A 33 -1.41 9.13 -6.78
C PHE A 33 -2.35 9.42 -7.95
N ASN A 34 -1.82 10.12 -8.97
CA ASN A 34 -2.53 10.39 -10.21
C ASN A 34 -2.21 9.31 -11.25
N THR A 35 -2.75 8.11 -11.00
CA THR A 35 -2.58 6.94 -11.85
C THR A 35 -3.85 6.11 -11.85
N GLU A 36 -4.04 5.35 -12.92
CA GLU A 36 -5.16 4.44 -13.08
C GLU A 36 -5.02 3.21 -12.17
N CYS A 37 -6.14 2.75 -11.61
CA CYS A 37 -6.23 1.51 -10.84
C CYS A 37 -6.07 0.28 -11.74
N LEU A 38 -5.16 -0.62 -11.35
CA LEU A 38 -4.89 -1.87 -12.08
C LEU A 38 -6.09 -2.83 -12.18
N PHE A 39 -7.14 -2.64 -11.38
CA PHE A 39 -8.25 -3.58 -11.24
C PHE A 39 -9.58 -3.05 -11.76
N CYS A 40 -9.86 -1.77 -11.57
CA CYS A 40 -11.14 -1.16 -11.94
C CYS A 40 -11.01 0.07 -12.83
N PHE A 41 -9.79 0.42 -13.25
CA PHE A 41 -9.49 1.51 -14.17
C PHE A 41 -9.97 2.90 -13.71
N SER A 42 -10.18 3.11 -12.41
CA SER A 42 -10.46 4.43 -11.86
C SER A 42 -9.17 5.24 -11.73
N GLU A 43 -9.23 6.55 -11.97
CA GLU A 43 -8.05 7.42 -12.09
C GLU A 43 -7.47 7.93 -10.76
N ARG A 44 -7.97 7.45 -9.62
CA ARG A 44 -7.53 7.88 -8.29
C ARG A 44 -7.06 6.71 -7.45
N ILE A 45 -5.88 6.84 -6.86
CA ILE A 45 -5.32 5.92 -5.88
C ILE A 45 -4.85 6.70 -4.65
N THR A 46 -5.16 6.21 -3.46
CA THR A 46 -4.78 6.84 -2.19
C THR A 46 -3.74 6.00 -1.46
N GLY A 47 -2.62 6.63 -1.11
CA GLY A 47 -1.56 6.08 -0.30
C GLY A 47 -1.86 6.17 1.19
N TYR A 48 -1.54 5.10 1.91
CA TYR A 48 -1.65 5.01 3.36
C TYR A 48 -0.35 4.51 3.97
N ARG A 49 0.03 5.11 5.10
CA ARG A 49 0.91 4.47 6.09
C ARG A 49 0.06 3.51 6.90
N VAL A 50 0.54 2.30 7.09
CA VAL A 50 -0.17 1.24 7.80
C VAL A 50 0.71 0.62 8.87
N GLU A 51 0.08 0.17 9.94
CA GLU A 51 0.69 -0.60 11.01
C GLU A 51 -0.23 -1.76 11.38
N ASP A 52 0.31 -2.97 11.44
CA ASP A 52 -0.46 -4.14 11.88
C ASP A 52 -0.50 -4.30 13.41
N GLU A 53 -1.22 -5.32 13.87
CA GLU A 53 -1.37 -5.63 15.29
C GLU A 53 -0.05 -6.03 15.98
N LEU A 54 0.95 -6.43 15.19
CA LEU A 54 2.29 -6.79 15.68
C LEU A 54 3.26 -5.59 15.67
N GLY A 55 2.78 -4.39 15.31
CA GLY A 55 3.56 -3.16 15.25
C GLY A 55 4.44 -3.05 14.00
N ARG A 56 4.20 -3.87 12.97
CA ARG A 56 4.95 -3.79 11.71
C ARG A 56 4.35 -2.71 10.83
N SER A 57 5.19 -1.78 10.38
CA SER A 57 4.77 -0.66 9.56
C SER A 57 5.11 -0.85 8.08
N GLY A 58 4.35 -0.20 7.21
CA GLY A 58 4.63 -0.12 5.77
C GLY A 58 3.75 0.93 5.09
N LYS A 59 3.83 1.02 3.76
CA LYS A 59 3.00 1.93 2.99
C LYS A 59 2.36 1.22 1.80
N VAL A 60 1.09 1.49 1.58
CA VAL A 60 0.29 0.86 0.52
C VAL A 60 -0.51 1.88 -0.25
N ALA A 61 -0.61 1.69 -1.55
CA ALA A 61 -1.45 2.47 -2.44
C ALA A 61 -2.75 1.69 -2.68
N VAL A 62 -3.90 2.29 -2.43
CA VAL A 62 -5.22 1.64 -2.42
C VAL A 62 -6.18 2.40 -3.30
N CYS A 63 -6.97 1.68 -4.10
CA CYS A 63 -8.04 2.30 -4.87
C CYS A 63 -9.25 2.62 -3.97
N PRO A 64 -9.74 3.87 -3.91
CA PRO A 64 -10.93 4.21 -3.12
C PRO A 64 -12.24 3.71 -3.75
N HIS A 65 -12.23 3.28 -5.01
CA HIS A 65 -13.42 2.78 -5.71
C HIS A 65 -13.65 1.28 -5.51
N CYS A 66 -12.60 0.47 -5.63
CA CYS A 66 -12.69 -0.99 -5.53
C CYS A 66 -11.97 -1.56 -4.31
N GLU A 67 -11.39 -0.69 -3.46
CA GLU A 67 -10.71 -1.02 -2.21
C GLU A 67 -9.50 -1.97 -2.36
N LYS A 68 -8.98 -2.16 -3.58
CA LYS A 68 -7.84 -3.05 -3.83
C LYS A 68 -6.50 -2.35 -3.66
N VAL A 69 -5.57 -3.06 -3.03
CA VAL A 69 -4.16 -2.67 -2.95
C VAL A 69 -3.57 -2.67 -4.35
N ASN A 70 -3.15 -1.50 -4.83
CA ASN A 70 -2.51 -1.30 -6.12
C ASN A 70 -0.98 -1.48 -6.06
N ALA A 71 -0.36 -1.07 -4.96
CA ALA A 71 1.09 -1.18 -4.79
C ALA A 71 1.49 -1.15 -3.31
N ILE A 72 2.71 -1.60 -3.04
CA ILE A 72 3.40 -1.44 -1.76
C ILE A 72 4.65 -0.61 -2.05
N TYR A 73 4.89 0.45 -1.27
CA TYR A 73 5.96 1.42 -1.56
C TYR A 73 6.79 1.77 -0.32
N ALA A 74 8.00 2.32 -0.55
CA ALA A 74 8.96 2.71 0.48
C ALA A 74 8.81 4.19 0.88
#